data_AF-A0AA41QCW1-F1
#
_entry.id   AF-A0AA41QCW1-F1
#
_cell.length_a   1.000
_cell.length_b   1.000
_cell.length_c   1.000
_cell.angle_alpha   90.00
_cell.angle_beta   90.00
_cell.angle_gamma   90.00
#
_symmetry.space_group_name_H-M   'P 1'
#
loop_
_entity.id
_entity.type
_entity.pdbx_description
1 polymer ?
#
loop_
_entity_poly.entity_id
_entity_poly.type
_entity_poly.pdbx_seq_one_letter_code
_entity_poly.pdbx_strand_id
1 'polypeptide(L)' 'MDRIQDTLLEFGRGMAFVGRQVRLDVGGDEFFLDLLLFHVRQLRYVVVELKVGKLEPAHMGQIGTYVSL' A
#
# COMPACT_ATOMS: atom_id res chain seq x y z
N MET A 1 21.42 -6.92 -4.84
CA MET A 1 20.86 -5.72 -5.47
C MET A 1 19.39 -5.69 -5.12
N ASP A 2 19.01 -4.81 -4.19
CA ASP A 2 17.61 -4.66 -3.77
C ASP A 2 16.76 -4.15 -4.94
N ARG A 3 15.80 -4.95 -5.39
CA ARG A 3 14.85 -4.61 -6.47
C ARG A 3 13.85 -3.52 -6.09
N ILE A 4 13.88 -3.07 -4.83
CA ILE A 4 12.96 -2.06 -4.30
C ILE A 4 13.07 -0.75 -5.08
N GLN A 5 14.27 -0.29 -5.44
CA GLN A 5 14.43 0.96 -6.18
C GLN A 5 13.83 0.89 -7.59
N ASP A 6 14.05 -0.22 -8.30
CA ASP A 6 13.49 -0.44 -9.64
C ASP A 6 11.96 -0.54 -9.59
N THR A 7 11.43 -1.30 -8.63
CA THR A 7 9.98 -1.40 -8.37
C THR A 7 9.36 -0.04 -8.03
N LEU A 8 10.04 0.81 -7.24
CA LEU A 8 9.54 2.16 -6.93
C LEU A 8 9.54 3.07 -8.15
N LEU A 9 10.53 2.95 -9.04
CA LEU A 9 10.58 3.71 -10.28
C LEU A 9 9.44 3.32 -11.24
N GLU A 10 9.01 2.05 -11.25
CA GLU A 10 7.86 1.58 -12.03
C GLU A 10 6.53 2.20 -11.57
N PHE A 11 6.37 2.49 -10.27
CA PHE A 11 5.18 3.19 -9.75
C PHE A 11 5.11 4.68 -10.15
N GLY A 12 6.18 5.23 -10.73
CA GLY A 12 6.26 6.59 -11.21
C GLY A 12 7.03 7.54 -10.29
N ARG A 13 7.30 8.74 -10.81
CA ARG A 13 8.13 9.74 -10.13
C ARG A 13 7.43 10.30 -8.90
N GLY A 14 8.18 10.38 -7.80
CA GLY A 14 7.71 11.00 -6.55
C GLY A 14 7.13 10.03 -5.54
N MET A 15 7.25 8.72 -5.77
CA MET A 15 6.99 7.71 -4.73
C MET A 15 8.22 7.54 -3.82
N ALA A 16 7.97 7.49 -2.52
CA ALA A 16 8.95 7.12 -1.50
C ALA A 16 8.46 5.86 -0.78
N PHE A 17 9.37 4.91 -0.54
CA PHE A 17 9.06 3.72 0.24
C PHE A 17 8.99 4.08 1.72
N VAL A 18 7.86 3.75 2.36
CA VAL A 18 7.66 3.97 3.80
C VAL A 18 7.91 2.67 4.56
N GLY A 19 7.35 1.56 4.08
CA GLY A 19 7.51 0.27 4.74
C GLY A 19 6.82 -0.87 4.02
N ARG A 20 7.06 -2.08 4.54
CA ARG A 20 6.45 -3.34 4.09
C ARG A 20 5.87 -4.05 5.31
N GLN A 21 4.72 -4.73 5.15
CA GLN A 21 3.98 -5.36 6.26
C GLN A 21 3.68 -4.35 7.38
N VAL A 22 3.14 -3.19 7.00
CA VAL A 22 2.88 -2.09 7.94
C VAL A 22 1.59 -2.36 8.71
N ARG A 23 1.68 -2.37 10.04
CA ARG A 23 0.51 -2.52 10.92
C ARG A 23 -0.34 -1.25 10.92
N LEU A 24 -1.63 -1.41 10.71
CA LEU A 24 -2.68 -0.41 10.86
C LEU A 24 -3.65 -0.85 11.95
N ASP A 25 -4.16 0.11 12.72
CA ASP A 25 -5.26 -0.09 13.66
C ASP A 25 -6.48 0.65 13.10
N VAL A 26 -7.55 -0.08 12.79
CA VAL A 26 -8.77 0.45 12.20
C VAL A 26 -9.95 -0.01 13.04
N GLY A 27 -10.54 0.91 13.80
CA GLY A 27 -11.70 0.61 14.63
C GLY A 27 -11.45 -0.43 15.73
N GLY A 28 -10.19 -0.61 16.17
CA GLY A 28 -9.79 -1.59 17.18
C GLY A 28 -9.35 -2.94 16.61
N ASP A 29 -9.42 -3.12 15.29
CA ASP A 29 -8.92 -4.29 14.58
C ASP A 29 -7.54 -4.00 13.96
N GLU A 30 -6.63 -4.97 14.06
CA GLU A 30 -5.29 -4.89 13.47
C GLU A 30 -5.27 -5.41 12.03
N PHE A 31 -4.70 -4.62 11.13
CA PHE A 31 -4.48 -4.96 9.73
C PHE A 31 -3.03 -4.79 9.35
N PHE A 32 -2.59 -5.52 8.32
CA PHE A 32 -1.22 -5.43 7.81
C PHE A 32 -1.26 -5.11 6.32
N LEU A 33 -0.67 -3.99 5.94
CA LEU A 33 -0.50 -3.60 4.55
C LEU A 33 0.73 -4.26 3.97
N ASP A 34 0.61 -4.82 2.76
CA ASP A 34 1.79 -5.38 2.08
C ASP A 34 2.88 -4.34 1.88
N LEU A 35 2.53 -3.19 1.27
CA LEU A 35 3.45 -2.09 1.03
C LEU A 35 2.76 -0.74 1.32
N LEU A 36 3.50 0.15 1.98
CA LEU A 36 3.10 1.53 2.19
C LEU A 36 4.12 2.45 1.49
N LEU A 37 3.59 3.30 0.60
CA LEU A 37 4.36 4.32 -0.11
C LEU A 37 3.86 5.72 0.26
N PHE A 38 4.67 6.73 -0.02
CA PHE A 38 4.31 8.13 0.13
C PHE A 38 4.55 8.89 -1.17
N HIS A 39 3.54 9.58 -1.67
CA HIS A 39 3.64 10.40 -2.87
C HIS A 39 4.06 11.84 -2.52
N VAL A 40 5.34 12.16 -2.67
CA VAL A 40 5.96 13.41 -2.16
C VAL A 40 5.35 14.70 -2.73
N ARG A 41 4.83 14.70 -3.96
CA ARG A 41 4.23 15.91 -4.56
C ARG A 41 2.76 16.14 -4.18
N GLN A 42 2.04 15.05 -3.86
CA GLN A 42 0.62 15.10 -3.53
C GLN A 42 0.38 15.01 -2.02
N LEU A 43 1.43 14.71 -1.25
CA LEU A 43 1.44 14.57 0.20
C LEU A 43 0.41 13.55 0.70
N ARG A 44 0.35 12.40 0.03
CA ARG A 44 -0.60 11.32 0.33
C ARG A 44 0.13 10.00 0.51
N TYR A 45 -0.34 9.20 1.46
CA TYR A 45 0.02 7.79 1.55
C TYR A 45 -0.66 7.00 0.42
N VAL A 46 0.05 6.03 -0.11
CA VAL A 46 -0.42 5.12 -1.14
C VAL A 46 -0.27 3.70 -0.59
N VAL A 47 -1.41 3.07 -0.37
CA VAL A 47 -1.51 1.69 0.10
C VAL A 47 -1.46 0.76 -1.11
N VAL A 48 -0.58 -0.24 -1.06
CA VAL A 48 -0.44 -1.23 -2.13
C VAL A 48 -0.58 -2.62 -1.55
N GLU A 49 -1.54 -3.37 -2.08
CA GLU A 49 -1.85 -4.75 -1.72
C GLU A 49 -1.45 -5.67 -2.88
N LEU A 50 -0.71 -6.74 -2.61
CA LEU A 50 -0.20 -7.66 -3.61
C LEU A 50 -1.03 -8.95 -3.61
N LYS A 51 -1.65 -9.29 -4.75
CA LYS A 51 -2.39 -10.54 -4.92
C LYS A 51 -1.79 -11.37 -6.05
N VAL A 52 -1.55 -12.65 -5.80
CA VAL A 52 -1.15 -13.62 -6.83
C VAL A 52 -2.41 -14.30 -7.36
N GLY A 53 -3.16 -13.60 -8.22
CA GLY A 53 -4.43 -14.11 -8.74
C GLY A 53 -5.35 -13.02 -9.28
N LYS A 54 -6.58 -13.42 -9.62
CA LYS A 54 -7.60 -12.46 -10.06
C LYS A 54 -8.03 -11.58 -8.89
N LEU A 55 -8.34 -10.34 -9.20
CA LEU A 55 -8.94 -9.43 -8.25
C LEU A 55 -10.37 -9.91 -7.93
N GLU A 56 -10.61 -10.32 -6.69
CA GLU A 56 -11.92 -10.68 -6.20
C GLU A 56 -12.58 -9.48 -5.50
N PRO A 57 -13.93 -9.39 -5.48
CA PRO A 57 -14.64 -8.30 -4.80
C PRO A 57 -14.25 -8.12 -3.33
N ALA A 58 -13.91 -9.21 -2.63
CA ALA A 58 -13.47 -9.17 -1.24
C ALA A 58 -12.17 -8.35 -1.04
N HIS A 59 -11.28 -8.31 -2.05
CA HIS A 59 -10.06 -7.51 -2.00
C HIS A 59 -10.36 -6.00 -1.99
N MET A 60 -11.40 -5.58 -2.70
CA MET A 60 -11.83 -4.17 -2.69
C MET A 60 -12.40 -3.77 -1.33
N GLY A 61 -13.08 -4.69 -0.64
CA GLY A 61 -13.54 -4.48 0.73
C GLY A 61 -12.40 -4.17 1.70
N GLN A 62 -11.31 -4.95 1.63
CA GLN A 62 -10.11 -4.72 2.45
C GLN A 62 -9.49 -3.33 2.21
N ILE A 63 -9.32 -2.94 0.94
CA ILE A 63 -8.77 -1.62 0.58
C ILE A 63 -9.71 -0.50 1.04
N GLY A 64 -11.03 -0.70 0.92
CA GLY A 64 -12.05 0.25 1.36
C GLY A 64 -11.96 0.56 2.86
N THR A 65 -11.69 -0.44 3.69
CA THR A 65 -11.49 -0.27 5.14
C THR A 65 -10.34 0.67 5.46
N TYR A 66 -9.24 0.63 4.71
CA TYR A 66 -8.05 1.46 4.98
C TYR A 66 -8.21 2.91 4.57
N VAL A 67 -8.94 3.18 3.48
CA VAL A 67 -9.06 4.52 2.88
C VAL A 67 -10.25 5.30 3.45
N SER A 68 -11.23 4.62 4.04
CA SER A 68 -12.44 5.25 4.57
C SER A 68 -12.31 5.72 6.03
N LEU A 69 -11.12 5.58 6.61
CA LEU A 69 -10.77 6.12 7.93
C LEU A 69 -10.69 7.65 7.95
#